data_AF-A0A8K0UBL8-F1
#
_entry.id   AF-A0A8K0UBL8-F1
#
_cell.length_a   1.000
_cell.length_b   1.000
_cell.length_c   1.000
_cell.angle_alpha   90.00
_cell.angle_beta   90.00
_cell.angle_gamma   90.00
#
_symmetry.space_group_name_H-M   'P 1'
#
loop_
_entity.id
_entity.type
_entity.pdbx_description
1 polymer ?
#
loop_
_entity_poly.entity_id
_entity_poly.type
_entity_poly.pdbx_seq_one_letter_code
_entity_poly.pdbx_strand_id
1 'polypeptide(L)' 'KNLYKQIRDSTYLKLNSQLSLIPSIDIWHVHSHQMECFAWYAPNFISGAEQVDEEIIEILWSTIN' A
#
# COMPACT_ATOMS: atom_id res chain seq x y z
N LYS A 1 -7.35 -5.76 10.75
CA LYS A 1 -8.73 -5.21 10.60
C LYS A 1 -9.00 -4.13 11.65
N ASN A 2 -8.46 -2.91 11.52
CA ASN A 2 -8.78 -1.79 12.43
C ASN A 2 -8.56 -0.39 11.81
N LEU A 3 -8.03 -0.31 10.58
CA LEU A 3 -7.67 0.96 9.93
C LEU A 3 -8.87 1.91 9.80
N TYR A 4 -10.00 1.46 9.24
CA TYR A 4 -11.18 2.32 9.08
C TYR A 4 -11.73 2.83 10.42
N LYS A 5 -11.65 2.01 11.48
CA LYS A 5 -12.02 2.42 12.84
C LYS A 5 -11.07 3.50 13.35
N GLN A 6 -9.77 3.30 13.21
CA GLN A 6 -8.76 4.29 13.63
C GLN A 6 -8.87 5.61 12.85
N ILE A 7 -9.12 5.56 11.54
CA ILE A 7 -9.34 6.77 10.73
C ILE A 7 -10.60 7.50 11.19
N ARG A 8 -11.70 6.79 11.40
CA ARG A 8 -12.96 7.39 11.88
C ARG A 8 -12.80 8.04 13.26
N ASP A 9 -12.07 7.38 14.15
CA ASP A 9 -11.90 7.84 15.52
C ASP A 9 -10.80 8.93 15.63
N SER A 10 -10.11 9.27 14.54
CA SER A 10 -9.06 10.30 14.50
C SER A 10 -9.62 11.72 14.38
N THR A 11 -9.05 12.65 15.14
CA THR A 11 -9.38 14.08 15.05
C THR A 11 -8.77 14.75 13.81
N TYR A 12 -7.67 14.19 13.28
CA TYR A 12 -6.84 14.83 12.25
C TYR A 12 -6.93 14.17 10.87
N LEU A 13 -7.39 12.91 10.80
CA LEU A 13 -7.50 12.17 9.55
C LEU A 13 -8.97 12.04 9.16
N LYS A 14 -9.32 12.52 7.96
CA LYS A 14 -10.65 12.34 7.37
C LYS A 14 -10.49 11.72 6.00
N LEU A 15 -11.13 10.57 5.78
CA LEU A 15 -11.16 9.93 4.47
C LEU A 15 -12.20 10.63 3.58
N ASN A 16 -11.79 11.04 2.39
CA ASN A 16 -12.75 11.47 1.37
C ASN A 16 -13.48 10.23 0.83
N SER A 17 -14.81 10.29 0.70
CA SER A 17 -15.62 9.19 0.16
C SER A 17 -15.28 8.84 -1.29
N GLN A 18 -14.59 9.72 -2.01
CA GLN A 18 -14.11 9.50 -3.38
C GLN A 18 -12.73 8.83 -3.44
N LEU A 19 -12.02 8.68 -2.30
CA LEU A 19 -10.71 8.03 -2.25
C LEU A 19 -10.87 6.54 -1.92
N SER A 20 -10.31 5.68 -2.77
CA SER A 20 -10.16 4.25 -2.50
C SER A 20 -8.82 3.96 -1.82
N LEU A 21 -8.87 3.22 -0.70
CA LEU A 21 -7.67 2.65 -0.09
C LEU A 21 -7.49 1.24 -0.64
N ILE A 22 -6.36 1.00 -1.29
CA ILE A 22 -5.98 -0.33 -1.78
C ILE A 22 -4.90 -0.85 -0.83
N PRO A 23 -5.12 -1.97 -0.12
CA PRO A 23 -4.10 -2.54 0.72
C PRO A 23 -3.02 -3.19 -0.16
N SER A 24 -1.76 -2.84 0.07
CA SER A 24 -0.59 -3.50 -0.51
C SER A 24 0.29 -4.05 0.61
N ILE A 25 1.10 -5.04 0.27
CA ILE A 25 2.19 -5.54 1.11
C ILE A 25 3.44 -5.48 0.25
N ASP A 26 4.56 -5.12 0.88
CA ASP A 26 5.85 -5.16 0.23
C ASP A 26 6.11 -6.51 -0.47
N ILE A 27 6.67 -6.45 -1.67
CA ILE A 27 6.76 -7.62 -2.55
C ILE A 27 7.65 -8.72 -1.97
N TRP A 28 8.67 -8.37 -1.18
CA TRP A 28 9.52 -9.35 -0.49
C TRP A 28 8.74 -10.08 0.59
N HIS A 29 7.90 -9.34 1.32
CA HIS A 29 7.05 -9.92 2.34
C HIS A 29 5.93 -10.79 1.73
N VAL A 30 5.28 -10.35 0.65
CA VAL A 30 4.15 -11.08 0.07
C VAL A 30 4.59 -12.39 -0.57
N HIS A 31 5.77 -12.46 -1.19
CA HIS A 31 6.33 -13.69 -1.74
C HIS A 31 6.61 -14.75 -0.66
N SER A 32 6.92 -14.33 0.57
CA SER A 32 7.20 -15.23 1.69
C SER A 32 5.96 -15.63 2.49
N HIS A 33 4.80 -15.03 2.20
CA HIS A 33 3.60 -15.19 3.02
C HIS A 33 2.77 -16.43 2.62
N GLN A 34 1.90 -16.28 1.63
CA GLN A 34 1.05 -17.34 1.05
C GLN A 34 0.73 -16.96 -0.40
N MET A 35 0.66 -17.93 -1.31
CA MET A 35 0.44 -17.66 -2.74
C MET A 35 -0.85 -16.89 -3.01
N GLU A 36 -1.90 -17.14 -2.22
CA GLU A 36 -3.18 -16.46 -2.34
C GLU A 36 -3.06 -14.96 -2.05
N CYS A 37 -2.12 -14.54 -1.18
CA CYS A 37 -1.91 -13.14 -0.87
C CYS A 37 -1.16 -12.40 -1.98
N PHE A 38 -0.40 -13.10 -2.83
CA PHE A 38 0.34 -12.50 -3.93
C PHE A 38 -0.60 -11.74 -4.89
N ALA A 39 -1.69 -12.39 -5.33
CA ALA A 39 -2.64 -11.76 -6.26
C ALA A 39 -3.42 -10.59 -5.66
N TRP A 40 -3.55 -10.52 -4.33
CA TRP A 40 -4.37 -9.52 -3.65
C TRP A 40 -3.57 -8.33 -3.12
N TYR A 41 -2.31 -8.55 -2.75
CA TYR A 41 -1.51 -7.56 -2.04
C TYR A 41 -0.21 -7.20 -2.75
N ALA A 42 0.22 -7.97 -3.75
CA ALA A 42 1.42 -7.59 -4.49
C ALA A 42 1.14 -6.30 -5.28
N PRO A 43 1.99 -5.27 -5.13
CA PRO A 43 1.83 -3.99 -5.81
C PRO A 43 1.81 -4.13 -7.35
N ASN A 44 2.38 -5.21 -7.89
CA ASN A 44 2.31 -5.61 -9.31
C ASN A 44 0.92 -5.51 -9.94
N PHE A 45 -0.12 -5.75 -9.14
CA PHE A 45 -1.51 -5.82 -9.62
C PHE A 45 -2.28 -4.51 -9.41
N ILE A 46 -1.64 -3.48 -8.84
CA ILE A 46 -2.25 -2.18 -8.57
C ILE A 46 -1.91 -1.23 -9.71
N SER A 47 -2.92 -0.81 -10.46
CA SER A 47 -2.74 0.13 -11.57
C SER A 47 -2.12 1.45 -11.07
N GLY A 48 -1.02 1.87 -11.69
CA GLY A 48 -0.28 3.08 -11.33
C GLY A 48 0.76 2.89 -10.21
N ALA A 49 0.89 1.69 -9.64
CA ALA A 49 2.04 1.36 -8.81
C ALA A 49 3.23 1.01 -9.73
N GLU A 50 4.08 2.00 -10.01
CA GLU A 50 5.35 1.74 -10.68
C GLU A 50 6.31 0.99 -9.76
N GLN A 51 7.12 0.11 -10.35
CA GLN A 51 8.17 -0.63 -9.67
C GLN A 51 9.51 -0.31 -10.29
N VAL A 52 10.50 -0.04 -9.44
CA VAL A 52 11.91 -0.03 -9.81
C VAL A 52 12.59 -1.01 -8.86
N ASP A 53 13.22 -2.05 -9.42
CA ASP A 53 13.97 -3.09 -8.69
C ASP A 53 13.22 -3.76 -7.52
N GLU A 54 11.96 -4.14 -7.71
CA GLU A 54 11.18 -4.90 -6.70
C GLU A 54 11.08 -4.21 -5.33
N GLU A 55 11.29 -2.89 -5.25
CA GLU A 55 10.99 -2.08 -4.08
C GLU A 55 9.88 -1.10 -4.48
N ILE A 56 8.79 -1.03 -3.71
CA ILE A 56 7.84 0.07 -3.90
C ILE A 56 8.61 1.34 -3.57
N ILE A 57 8.68 2.30 -4.50
CA ILE A 57 9.26 3.62 -4.26
C ILE A 57 8.37 4.39 -3.29
N GLU A 58 8.40 4.04 -2.01
CA GLU A 58 7.78 4.85 -0.96
C GLU A 58 8.79 5.84 -0.34
N ILE A 59 10.09 5.76 -0.66
CA ILE A 59 11.12 6.69 -0.15
C ILE A 59 12.22 7.03 -1.19
N LEU A 60 11.85 7.48 -2.40
CA LEU A 60 12.78 8.23 -3.27
C LEU A 60 12.35 9.70 -3.45
N TRP A 61 11.75 10.27 -2.40
CA TRP A 61 11.49 11.71 -2.31
C TRP A 61 12.58 12.45 -1.50
N SER A 62 13.41 11.74 -0.72
CA SER A 62 14.46 12.38 0.07
C SER A 62 15.73 12.65 -0.73
N THR A 63 16.07 11.82 -1.73
CA THR A 63 17.36 11.91 -2.44
C THR A 63 17.32 12.82 -3.68
N ILE A 64 16.15 13.27 -4.12
CA ILE A 64 16.02 14.23 -5.24
C ILE A 64 15.83 15.68 -4.72
N ASN A 65 16.18 15.93 -3.46
CA ASN A 65 16.25 17.27 -2.88
C ASN A 65 17.69 17.64 -2.54
#